data_AF-A0A3E0VFZ6-F1
#
_entry.id   AF-A0A3E0VFZ6-F1
#
_cell.length_a   1.000
_cell.length_b   1.000
_cell.length_c   1.000
_cell.angle_alpha   90.00
_cell.angle_beta   90.00
_cell.angle_gamma   90.00
#
_symmetry.space_group_name_H-M   'P 1'
#
loop_
_entity.id
_entity.type
_entity.pdbx_description
1 polymer ?
#
loop_
_entity_poly.entity_id
_entity_poly.type
_entity_poly.pdbx_seq_one_letter_code
_entity_poly.pdbx_strand_id
1 'polypeptide(L)'
;MSATQFGTYTAKLVDGPLEGKTISTEFSPGGDAQPRIEIPTDSPAKRYLYIRGSGIEFGEGSEATRRPSAVEYRFVQAVFQ
;
A
#
# COMPACT_ATOMS: atom_id res chain seq x y z
N MET A 1 19.76 4.37 -15.94
CA MET A 1 18.74 5.09 -15.15
C MET A 1 18.81 4.53 -13.74
N SER A 2 19.31 5.29 -12.76
CA SER A 2 19.31 4.85 -11.36
C SER A 2 17.89 5.01 -10.80
N ALA A 3 17.18 3.90 -10.59
CA ALA A 3 15.94 3.94 -9.82
C ALA A 3 16.32 4.17 -8.36
N THR A 4 16.00 5.35 -7.81
CA THR A 4 16.10 5.55 -6.37
C THR A 4 15.07 4.65 -5.70
N GLN A 5 15.52 3.58 -5.03
CA GLN A 5 14.64 2.73 -4.24
C GLN A 5 14.34 3.47 -2.93
N PHE A 6 13.10 3.91 -2.77
CA PHE A 6 12.65 4.69 -1.62
C PHE A 6 12.27 3.85 -0.40
N GLY A 7 12.50 2.53 -0.46
CA GLY A 7 12.10 1.57 0.56
C GLY A 7 10.64 1.15 0.44
N THR A 8 10.09 0.68 1.55
CA THR A 8 8.70 0.22 1.67
C THR A 8 7.97 0.96 2.79
N TYR A 9 6.65 0.94 2.72
CA TYR A 9 5.76 1.38 3.80
C TYR A 9 4.73 0.28 4.10
N THR A 10 4.03 0.44 5.22
CA THR A 10 2.98 -0.49 5.64
C THR A 10 1.63 -0.08 5.07
N ALA A 11 1.03 -0.91 4.21
CA ALA A 11 -0.37 -0.75 3.82
C ALA A 11 -1.27 -1.43 4.86
N LYS A 12 -2.16 -0.67 5.49
CA LYS A 12 -3.15 -1.12 6.47
C LYS A 12 -4.49 -1.33 5.76
N LEU A 13 -4.97 -2.56 5.70
CA LEU A 13 -6.21 -2.93 5.01
C LEU A 13 -7.37 -2.81 6.00
N VAL A 14 -8.19 -1.78 5.85
CA VAL A 14 -9.20 -1.42 6.88
C VAL A 14 -10.59 -1.99 6.63
N ASP A 15 -10.80 -2.64 5.50
CA ASP A 15 -12.06 -3.28 5.12
C ASP A 15 -11.81 -4.40 4.09
N GLY A 16 -12.89 -5.06 3.68
CA GLY A 16 -12.87 -6.08 2.63
C GLY A 16 -12.27 -7.42 3.07
N PRO A 17 -11.92 -8.29 2.11
CA PRO A 17 -11.52 -9.66 2.40
C PRO A 17 -10.24 -9.82 3.25
N LEU A 18 -9.44 -8.77 3.35
CA LEU A 18 -8.17 -8.77 4.09
C LEU A 18 -8.17 -7.75 5.23
N GLU A 19 -9.35 -7.34 5.71
CA GLU A 19 -9.50 -6.41 6.83
C GLU A 19 -8.64 -6.81 8.04
N GLY A 20 -8.02 -5.81 8.65
CA GLY A 20 -7.15 -5.97 9.82
C GLY A 20 -5.74 -6.49 9.49
N LYS A 21 -5.47 -6.86 8.23
CA LYS A 21 -4.12 -7.24 7.80
C LYS A 21 -3.30 -6.03 7.37
N THR A 22 -1.99 -6.22 7.43
CA THR A 22 -1.01 -5.26 6.93
C THR A 22 -0.07 -5.93 5.94
N ILE A 23 0.35 -5.20 4.91
CA ILE A 23 1.37 -5.69 3.96
C ILE A 23 2.45 -4.64 3.73
N SER A 24 3.68 -5.09 3.45
CA SER A 24 4.74 -4.20 2.98
C SER A 24 4.54 -3.88 1.51
N THR A 25 4.58 -2.60 1.15
CA THR A 25 4.42 -2.11 -0.23
C THR A 25 5.53 -1.13 -0.57
N GLU A 26 6.04 -1.18 -1.80
CA GLU A 26 7.04 -0.24 -2.29
C GLU A 26 6.41 1.11 -2.64
N PHE A 27 7.15 2.18 -2.37
CA PHE A 27 6.80 3.51 -2.87
C PHE A 27 6.84 3.56 -4.40
N SER A 28 6.13 4.53 -4.97
CA SER A 28 6.25 4.85 -6.39
C SER A 28 7.67 5.32 -6.74
N PRO A 29 8.05 5.34 -8.02
CA PRO A 29 9.32 5.96 -8.46
C PRO A 29 9.44 7.46 -8.17
N GLY A 30 8.37 8.13 -7.71
CA GLY A 30 8.40 9.50 -7.18
C GLY A 30 8.59 9.58 -5.66
N GLY A 31 8.50 8.44 -4.96
CA GLY A 31 8.59 8.35 -3.49
C GLY A 31 7.26 8.52 -2.79
N ASP A 32 6.14 8.48 -3.53
CA ASP A 32 4.79 8.57 -2.99
C ASP A 32 4.24 7.19 -2.66
N ALA A 33 3.36 7.11 -1.66
CA ALA A 33 2.59 5.89 -1.42
C ALA A 33 1.67 5.61 -2.63
N GLN A 34 1.57 4.34 -3.01
CA GLN A 34 0.82 3.93 -4.20
C GLN A 34 -0.64 4.38 -4.10
N PRO A 35 -1.22 5.03 -5.12
CA PRO A 35 -2.64 5.42 -5.08
C PRO A 35 -3.57 4.19 -5.04
N ARG A 36 -3.08 3.06 -5.53
CA ARG A 36 -3.77 1.79 -5.71
C ARG A 36 -2.79 0.64 -5.52
N ILE A 37 -3.25 -0.43 -4.88
CA ILE A 37 -2.51 -1.68 -4.76
C ILE A 37 -3.38 -2.85 -5.21
N GLU A 38 -2.76 -3.83 -5.85
CA GLU A 38 -3.39 -5.10 -6.22
C GLU A 38 -2.73 -6.22 -5.42
N ILE A 39 -3.55 -6.97 -4.70
CA ILE A 39 -3.07 -8.06 -3.84
C ILE A 39 -3.49 -9.38 -4.49
N PRO A 40 -2.52 -10.24 -4.88
CA PRO A 40 -2.84 -11.55 -5.42
C PRO A 40 -3.52 -12.42 -4.36
N THR A 41 -4.34 -13.36 -4.81
CA THR A 41 -4.95 -14.39 -3.95
C THR A 41 -4.35 -15.76 -4.26
N ASP A 42 -4.79 -16.79 -3.54
CA ASP A 42 -4.42 -18.18 -3.84
C ASP A 42 -4.87 -18.63 -5.24
N SER A 43 -5.86 -17.93 -5.83
CA SER A 43 -6.25 -18.14 -7.22
C SER A 43 -5.43 -17.21 -8.14
N PRO A 44 -4.71 -17.76 -9.14
CA PRO A 44 -3.89 -16.95 -10.06
C PRO A 44 -4.73 -15.99 -10.93
N ALA A 45 -6.02 -16.28 -11.10
CA ALA A 45 -6.95 -15.47 -11.87
C ALA A 45 -7.62 -14.35 -11.05
N LYS A 46 -7.38 -14.25 -9.74
CA LYS A 46 -8.10 -13.32 -8.87
C LYS A 46 -7.14 -12.42 -8.09
N ARG A 47 -7.41 -11.12 -8.10
CA ARG A 47 -6.72 -10.11 -7.29
C ARG A 47 -7.70 -9.24 -6.55
N TYR A 48 -7.33 -8.80 -5.36
CA TYR A 48 -8.08 -7.77 -4.65
C TYR A 48 -7.52 -6.40 -4.95
N LEU A 49 -8.39 -5.50 -5.37
CA LEU A 49 -8.06 -4.11 -5.65
C LEU A 49 -8.36 -3.27 -4.41
N TYR A 50 -7.36 -2.54 -3.94
CA TYR A 50 -7.51 -1.55 -2.89
C TYR A 50 -7.02 -0.17 -3.35
N ILE A 51 -7.65 0.89 -2.83
CA ILE A 51 -7.28 2.29 -3.06
C ILE A 51 -6.85 2.95 -1.77
N ARG A 52 -5.95 3.93 -1.88
CA ARG A 52 -5.45 4.68 -0.73
C ARG A 52 -6.59 5.41 0.00
N GLY A 53 -6.72 5.17 1.29
CA GLY A 53 -7.62 5.88 2.19
C GLY A 53 -7.02 7.18 2.73
N SER A 54 -7.66 7.75 3.76
CA SER A 54 -7.22 9.00 4.39
C SER A 54 -6.27 8.82 5.56
N GLY A 55 -6.23 7.63 6.18
CA GLY A 55 -5.31 7.33 7.28
C GLY A 55 -3.87 7.29 6.78
N ILE A 56 -3.03 8.20 7.26
CA ILE A 56 -1.59 8.23 6.96
C ILE A 56 -0.83 8.41 8.27
N GLU A 57 0.15 7.55 8.50
CA GLU A 57 1.06 7.59 9.64
C GLU A 57 2.46 7.90 9.13
N PHE A 58 3.21 8.69 9.91
CA PHE A 58 4.60 9.05 9.63
C PHE A 58 5.49 8.50 10.74
N GLY A 59 6.73 8.13 10.42
CA GLY A 59 7.69 7.67 11.43
C GLY A 59 8.20 8.84 12.28
N GLU A 60 8.67 8.54 13.48
CA GLU A 60 9.31 9.53 14.35
C GLU A 60 10.79 9.74 13.96
N GLY A 61 11.23 10.99 13.82
CA GLY A 61 12.61 11.36 13.47
C GLY A 61 12.75 12.40 12.34
N SER A 62 13.94 13.02 12.24
CA SER A 62 14.23 14.14 11.33
C SER A 62 14.23 13.80 9.83
N GLU A 63 14.46 12.53 9.48
CA GLU A 63 14.37 12.00 8.10
C GLU A 63 13.05 11.23 7.84
N ALA A 64 12.38 10.77 8.91
CA ALA A 64 11.17 9.96 8.87
C ALA A 64 9.87 10.77 8.63
N THR A 65 9.97 12.09 8.66
CA THR A 65 8.83 13.02 8.58
C THR A 65 8.40 13.36 7.15
N ARG A 66 9.20 13.03 6.13
CA ARG A 66 8.86 13.34 4.72
C ARG A 66 8.05 12.27 4.01
N ARG A 67 7.99 11.04 4.55
CA ARG A 67 7.30 9.91 3.91
C ARG A 67 6.49 9.11 4.91
N PRO A 68 5.35 8.57 4.48
CA PRO A 68 4.51 7.80 5.38
C PRO A 68 5.17 6.46 5.73
N SER A 69 5.10 6.10 7.01
CA SER A 69 5.50 4.78 7.50
C SER A 69 4.36 3.77 7.34
N ALA A 70 3.11 4.23 7.44
CA ALA A 70 1.93 3.43 7.17
C ALA A 70 0.81 4.23 6.51
N VAL A 71 0.00 3.56 5.70
CA VAL A 71 -1.08 4.17 4.92
C VAL A 71 -2.29 3.23 4.90
N GLU A 72 -3.47 3.79 5.13
CA GLU A 72 -4.76 3.11 5.03
C GLU A 72 -5.10 2.78 3.58
N TYR A 73 -5.68 1.60 3.36
CA TYR A 73 -6.22 1.17 2.08
C TYR A 73 -7.60 0.55 2.24
N ARG A 74 -8.49 0.92 1.31
CA ARG A 74 -9.88 0.46 1.26
C ARG A 74 -10.13 -0.40 0.02
N PHE A 75 -10.84 -1.48 0.23
CA PHE A 75 -11.23 -2.45 -0.76
C PHE A 75 -12.19 -1.83 -1.77
N VAL A 76 -11.94 -2.08 -3.04
CA VAL A 76 -12.83 -1.66 -4.14
C VAL A 76 -13.56 -2.86 -4.70
N GLN A 77 -12.83 -3.88 -5.15
CA GLN A 77 -13.40 -5.05 -5.82
C GLN A 77 -12.41 -6.21 -5.92
N ALA A 78 -12.94 -7.39 -6.20
CA ALA A 78 -12.15 -8.50 -6.73
C ALA A 78 -12.09 -8.39 -8.26
N VAL A 79 -10.88 -8.33 -8.81
CA VAL A 79 -10.63 -8.33 -10.25
C VAL A 79 -10.30 -9.74 -10.68
N PHE A 80 -10.89 -10.17 -11.79
CA PHE A 80 -10.68 -11.48 -12.40
C PHE A 80 -9.98 -11.32 -13.75
N GLN A 81 -8.96 -12.15 -14.02
CA GLN A 81 -8.24 -12.20 -15.30
C GLN A 81 -8.55 -13.49 -16.06
#